data_AF-A0A3A9FIU9-F1
#
_entry.id   AF-A0A3A9FIU9-F1
#
_cell.length_a   1.000
_cell.length_b   1.000
_cell.length_c   1.000
_cell.angle_alpha   90.00
_cell.angle_beta   90.00
_cell.angle_gamma   90.00
#
_symmetry.space_group_name_H-M   'P 1'
#
loop_
_entity.id
_entity.type
_entity.pdbx_description
1 polymer ?
#
loop_
_entity_poly.entity_id
_entity_poly.type
_entity_poly.pdbx_seq_one_letter_code
_entity_poly.pdbx_strand_id
1 'polypeptide(L)' 'MKRDLYDLSAEISGLAMIITGLSKQLLNNKADPLTPQSIHDALFGISNYLERIAADLEERAAIEDEGKYE' A
#
# COMPACT_ATOMS: atom_id res chain seq x y z
N MET A 1 -7.04 16.46 3.29
CA MET A 1 -8.35 15.84 2.99
C MET A 1 -8.36 14.51 3.72
N LYS A 2 -9.37 14.25 4.56
CA LYS A 2 -9.47 12.97 5.26
C LYS A 2 -9.89 11.91 4.24
N ARG A 3 -9.14 10.82 4.12
CA ARG A 3 -9.44 9.74 3.17
C ARG A 3 -10.55 8.86 3.72
N ASP A 4 -11.53 8.51 2.90
CA ASP A 4 -12.59 7.60 3.31
C ASP A 4 -12.19 6.11 3.10
N LEU A 5 -13.10 5.16 3.38
CA LEU A 5 -12.76 3.73 3.25
C LEU A 5 -12.62 3.35 1.77
N TYR A 6 -13.32 4.05 0.89
CA TYR A 6 -13.26 3.82 -0.53
C TYR A 6 -11.89 4.24 -1.08
N ASP A 7 -11.41 5.43 -0.70
CA ASP A 7 -10.07 5.92 -1.03
C ASP A 7 -8.99 4.93 -0.59
N LEU A 8 -9.03 4.50 0.68
CA LEU A 8 -8.05 3.56 1.23
C LEU A 8 -8.12 2.19 0.53
N SER A 9 -9.32 1.71 0.16
CA SER A 9 -9.48 0.46 -0.59
C SER A 9 -8.89 0.53 -2.00
N ALA A 10 -9.01 1.69 -2.66
CA ALA A 10 -8.42 1.93 -3.97
C ALA A 10 -6.88 1.93 -3.88
N GLU A 11 -6.31 2.54 -2.84
CA GLU A 11 -4.87 2.55 -2.61
C GLU A 11 -4.31 1.14 -2.33
N ILE A 12 -4.98 0.35 -1.48
CA ILE A 12 -4.60 -1.06 -1.24
C ILE A 12 -4.65 -1.86 -2.54
N SER A 13 -5.67 -1.65 -3.37
CA SER A 13 -5.80 -2.31 -4.68
C SER A 13 -4.64 -1.93 -5.62
N GLY A 14 -4.24 -0.66 -5.63
CA GLY A 14 -3.08 -0.18 -6.37
C GLY A 14 -1.78 -0.84 -5.91
N LEU A 15 -1.56 -0.94 -4.60
CA LEU A 15 -0.39 -1.64 -4.04
C LEU A 15 -0.37 -3.12 -4.43
N ALA A 16 -1.51 -3.80 -4.38
CA ALA A 16 -1.63 -5.20 -4.80
C ALA A 16 -1.26 -5.40 -6.29
N MET A 17 -1.65 -4.45 -7.16
CA MET A 17 -1.24 -4.45 -8.56
C MET A 17 0.28 -4.28 -8.73
N ILE A 18 0.91 -3.38 -7.97
CA ILE A 18 2.36 -3.16 -8.00
C ILE A 18 3.08 -4.44 -7.57
N ILE A 19 2.68 -5.04 -6.45
CA ILE A 19 3.25 -6.31 -5.95
C ILE A 19 3.12 -7.42 -7.01
N THR A 20 1.97 -7.51 -7.66
CA THR A 20 1.74 -8.47 -8.76
C THR A 20 2.65 -8.20 -9.97
N GLY A 21 2.92 -6.93 -10.28
CA GLY A 21 3.88 -6.56 -11.31
C GLY A 21 5.31 -6.95 -10.96
N LEU A 22 5.72 -6.69 -9.72
CA LEU A 22 7.05 -7.05 -9.20
C LEU A 22 7.23 -8.57 -9.15
N SER A 23 6.22 -9.34 -8.75
CA SER A 23 6.32 -10.81 -8.73
C SER A 23 6.47 -11.41 -10.13
N LYS A 24 5.84 -10.80 -11.14
CA LYS A 24 6.03 -11.19 -12.55
C LYS A 24 7.46 -10.95 -13.04
N GLN A 25 8.17 -9.93 -12.53
CA GLN A 25 9.59 -9.72 -12.85
C GLN A 25 10.47 -10.86 -12.33
N LEU A 26 10.10 -11.49 -11.22
CA LEU A 26 10.85 -12.63 -10.67
C LEU A 26 10.64 -13.93 -11.48
N LEU A 27 9.53 -14.03 -12.21
CA LEU A 27 9.12 -15.25 -12.91
C LEU A 27 9.30 -15.18 -14.43
N ASN A 28 9.43 -13.98 -15.00
CA ASN A 28 9.44 -13.78 -16.45
C ASN A 28 10.85 -13.56 -16.98
N ASN A 29 11.37 -14.52 -17.75
CA ASN A 29 12.69 -14.44 -18.38
C ASN A 29 12.72 -13.61 -19.69
N LYS A 30 11.60 -12.99 -20.08
CA LYS A 30 11.47 -12.23 -21.34
C LYS A 30 11.61 -10.72 -21.17
N ALA A 31 11.76 -10.22 -19.95
CA ALA A 31 12.02 -8.81 -19.66
C ALA A 31 13.38 -8.69 -18.98
N ASP A 32 14.04 -7.55 -19.16
CA ASP A 32 15.25 -7.24 -18.39
C ASP A 32 14.89 -7.24 -16.91
N PRO A 33 15.59 -8.04 -16.07
CA PRO A 33 15.25 -8.14 -14.67
C PRO A 33 15.56 -6.82 -13.97
N LEU A 34 14.70 -6.46 -13.02
CA LEU A 34 15.02 -5.40 -12.07
C LEU A 34 16.31 -5.73 -11.32
N THR A 35 17.15 -4.72 -11.11
CA THR A 35 18.31 -4.88 -10.24
C THR A 35 17.85 -5.17 -8.80
N PRO A 36 18.65 -5.88 -7.98
CA PRO A 36 18.33 -6.09 -6.58
C PRO A 36 18.01 -4.79 -5.82
N GLN A 37 18.73 -3.70 -6.15
CA GLN A 37 18.46 -2.38 -5.57
C GLN A 37 17.08 -1.84 -5.98
N SER A 38 16.69 -1.99 -7.24
CA SER A 38 15.37 -1.53 -7.71
C SER A 38 14.23 -2.31 -7.05
N ILE A 39 14.42 -3.62 -6.81
CA ILE A 39 13.46 -4.45 -6.08
C ILE A 39 13.39 -4.00 -4.62
N HIS A 40 14.54 -3.79 -3.98
CA HIS A 40 14.61 -3.29 -2.61
C HIS A 40 13.85 -1.97 -2.46
N ASP A 41 14.12 -0.99 -3.33
CA ASP A 41 13.53 0.35 -3.24
C ASP A 41 12.01 0.30 -3.48
N ALA A 42 11.56 -0.55 -4.41
CA ALA A 42 10.13 -0.75 -4.66
C ALA A 42 9.43 -1.37 -3.43
N LEU A 43 10.02 -2.41 -2.83
CA LEU A 43 9.45 -3.06 -1.63
C LEU A 43 9.48 -2.13 -0.41
N PHE A 44 10.56 -1.36 -0.23
CA PHE A 44 10.67 -0.36 0.82
C PHE A 44 9.60 0.74 0.65
N GLY A 45 9.38 1.22 -0.58
CA GLY A 45 8.30 2.16 -0.89
C GLY A 45 6.91 1.61 -0.56
N ILE A 46 6.64 0.36 -0.94
CA ILE A 46 5.38 -0.33 -0.62
C ILE A 46 5.18 -0.43 0.91
N SER A 47 6.23 -0.78 1.66
CA SER A 47 6.18 -0.87 3.13
C SER A 47 5.78 0.46 3.76
N ASN A 48 6.47 1.54 3.39
CA ASN A 48 6.14 2.89 3.91
C ASN A 48 4.71 3.31 3.57
N TYR A 49 4.21 2.94 2.38
CA TYR A 49 2.84 3.28 1.99
C TYR A 49 1.79 2.46 2.74
N LEU A 50 2.08 1.19 3.05
CA LEU A 50 1.23 0.37 3.91
C LEU A 50 1.17 0.91 5.34
N GLU A 51 2.31 1.32 5.90
CA GLU A 51 2.36 1.98 7.23
C GLU A 51 1.51 3.25 7.25
N ARG A 52 1.59 4.06 6.19
CA ARG A 52 0.78 5.26 6.01
C ARG A 52 -0.72 4.95 5.95
N ILE A 53 -1.13 3.87 5.26
CA ILE A 53 -2.52 3.41 5.22
C ILE A 53 -2.98 2.93 6.60
N ALA A 54 -2.13 2.21 7.33
CA ALA A 54 -2.44 1.75 8.68
C ALA A 54 -2.71 2.93 9.64
N ALA A 55 -1.87 3.96 9.59
CA ALA A 55 -2.07 5.18 10.37
C ALA A 55 -3.40 5.88 10.03
N ASP A 56 -3.75 5.99 8.74
CA ASP A 56 -5.04 6.55 8.31
C ASP A 56 -6.23 5.73 8.84
N LEU A 57 -6.11 4.39 8.92
CA LEU A 57 -7.16 3.52 9.48
C LEU A 57 -7.29 3.70 11.00
N GLU A 58 -6.17 3.79 11.71
CA GLU A 58 -6.15 4.03 13.17
C GLU A 58 -6.78 5.37 13.54
N GLU A 59 -6.42 6.45 12.81
CA GLU A 59 -7.02 7.77 13.00
C GLU A 59 -8.54 7.69 12.87
N ARG A 60 -9.02 6.96 11.86
CA ARG A 60 -10.45 6.82 11.62
C ARG A 60 -11.17 6.00 12.68
N ALA A 61 -10.57 4.91 13.14
CA ALA A 61 -11.11 4.12 14.23
C ALA A 61 -11.26 4.96 15.51
N ALA A 62 -10.30 5.84 15.79
CA ALA A 62 -10.37 6.77 16.93
C ALA A 62 -11.53 7.77 16.81
N ILE A 63 -11.72 8.40 15.63
CA ILE A 63 -12.85 9.31 15.40
C ILE A 63 -14.21 8.61 15.50
N GLU A 64 -14.32 7.37 15.01
CA GLU A 64 -15.56 6.59 15.12
C GLU A 64 -15.87 6.18 16.57
N ASP A 65 -14.86 6.09 17.44
CA ASP A 65 -15.03 5.80 18.86
C ASP A 65 -15.46 7.05 19.64
N GLU A 66 -14.83 8.20 19.38
CA GLU A 66 -15.19 9.50 19.99
C GLU A 66 -16.65 9.91 19.67
N GLY A 67 -17.11 9.67 18.44
CA GLY A 67 -18.49 9.95 18.03
C GLY A 67 -19.56 9.02 18.60
N LYS A 68 -19.20 8.00 19.40
CA LYS A 68 -20.16 7.12 20.11
C LYS A 68 -20.49 7.60 21.52
N TYR A 69 -19.78 8.61 22.03
CA TYR A 69 -19.95 9.15 23.38
C TYR A 69 -20.58 10.54 23.40
N GLU A 70 -20.95 11.09 22.24
CA GLU A 70 -21.81 12.28 22.06
C GLU A 70 -23.25 11.87 21.74
#